data_AF-A0A9E7PEX2-F1
#
_entry.id   AF-A0A9E7PEX2-F1
#
_cell.length_a   1.000
_cell.length_b   1.000
_cell.length_c   1.000
_cell.angle_alpha   90.00
_cell.angle_beta   90.00
_cell.angle_gamma   90.00
#
_symmetry.space_group_name_H-M   'P 1'
#
loop_
_entity.id
_entity.type
_entity.pdbx_description
1 polymer ?
#
loop_
_entity_poly.entity_id
_entity_poly.type
_entity_poly.pdbx_seq_one_letter_code
_entity_poly.pdbx_strand_id
1 'polypeptide(L)'
;MQNIEGRLAVANLEGTKIIVHQTNDDKVDVTALKSGVLSDLYLNGQEALRQKDEQVKQLQQELRVKNALFANANDVFAELRAQHPTVSSIFLGQGIDLPTDPNQKQILQLSVRTSEPLSSEDQIRIENWFKVRMKTDAVLLDFLVNQDIVNQKDSSSN
;
A
#
# COMPACT_ATOMS: atom_id res chain seq x y z
N MET A 1 -21.84 66.18 -7.17
CA MET A 1 -22.06 66.62 -8.57
C MET A 1 -21.69 68.09 -8.82
N GLN A 2 -21.65 68.98 -7.81
CA GLN A 2 -21.28 70.40 -8.00
C GLN A 2 -19.84 70.69 -8.46
N ASN A 3 -18.90 69.73 -8.36
CA ASN A 3 -17.48 70.00 -8.67
C ASN A 3 -17.14 69.84 -10.18
N ILE A 4 -17.98 69.15 -10.96
CA ILE A 4 -17.72 68.90 -12.39
C ILE A 4 -18.31 70.02 -13.26
N GLU A 5 -19.46 70.59 -12.86
CA GLU A 5 -20.13 71.66 -13.59
C GLU A 5 -19.27 72.94 -13.66
N GLY A 6 -18.54 73.26 -12.59
CA GLY A 6 -17.67 74.45 -12.54
C GLY A 6 -16.48 74.41 -13.51
N ARG A 7 -16.05 73.23 -13.98
CA ARG A 7 -14.93 73.10 -14.93
C ARG A 7 -15.36 73.18 -16.40
N LEU A 8 -16.66 73.09 -16.68
CA LEU A 8 -17.21 73.18 -18.05
C LEU A 8 -17.46 74.64 -18.48
N ALA A 9 -17.73 75.53 -17.52
CA ALA A 9 -17.83 76.97 -17.75
C ALA A 9 -16.51 77.56 -18.28
N VAL A 10 -15.36 77.04 -17.84
CA VAL A 10 -14.02 77.49 -18.28
C VAL A 10 -13.74 77.12 -19.75
N ALA A 11 -14.49 76.17 -20.33
CA ALA A 11 -14.34 75.73 -21.72
C ALA A 11 -15.39 76.31 -22.68
N ASN A 12 -16.18 77.30 -22.24
CA ASN A 12 -17.22 77.97 -23.04
C ASN A 12 -18.35 77.03 -23.55
N LEU A 13 -18.63 75.96 -22.80
CA LEU A 13 -19.64 74.93 -23.13
C LEU A 13 -20.89 75.07 -22.24
N GLU A 14 -21.30 76.29 -21.93
CA GLU A 14 -22.51 76.57 -21.15
C GLU A 14 -23.75 76.00 -21.86
N GLY A 15 -24.48 75.12 -21.18
CA GLY A 15 -25.67 74.43 -21.72
C GLY A 15 -25.44 73.01 -22.26
N THR A 16 -24.19 72.51 -22.25
CA THR A 16 -23.88 71.15 -22.73
C THR A 16 -23.98 70.13 -21.59
N LYS A 17 -24.86 69.14 -21.73
CA LYS A 17 -25.03 68.05 -20.75
C LYS A 17 -24.09 66.90 -21.07
N ILE A 18 -23.14 66.62 -20.19
CA ILE A 18 -22.31 65.41 -20.30
C ILE A 18 -23.18 64.21 -19.90
N ILE A 19 -23.49 63.35 -20.86
CA ILE A 19 -24.11 62.05 -20.61
C ILE A 19 -22.97 61.03 -20.54
N VAL A 20 -22.61 60.64 -19.32
CA VAL A 20 -21.64 59.57 -19.12
C VAL A 20 -22.35 58.25 -19.34
N HIS A 21 -22.17 57.66 -20.52
CA HIS A 21 -22.46 56.24 -20.73
C HIS A 21 -21.31 55.43 -20.13
N GLN A 22 -21.40 55.11 -18.83
CA GLN A 22 -20.61 54.01 -18.32
C GLN A 22 -21.19 52.74 -18.93
N THR A 23 -20.40 52.08 -19.78
CA THR A 23 -20.71 50.76 -20.34
C THR A 23 -21.11 49.86 -19.18
N ASN A 24 -22.34 49.37 -19.21
CA ASN A 24 -22.86 48.43 -18.23
C ASN A 24 -21.93 47.22 -18.15
N ASP A 25 -21.33 47.05 -16.98
CA ASP A 25 -21.40 45.78 -16.24
C ASP A 25 -20.79 44.52 -16.87
N ASP A 26 -19.70 44.62 -17.61
CA ASP A 26 -18.75 43.50 -17.75
C ASP A 26 -17.87 43.37 -16.49
N LYS A 27 -18.46 43.61 -15.31
CA LYS A 27 -17.90 43.14 -14.05
C LYS A 27 -18.14 41.65 -14.03
N VAL A 28 -17.22 40.91 -14.67
CA VAL A 28 -16.97 39.50 -14.39
C VAL A 28 -17.27 39.28 -12.90
N ASP A 29 -18.38 38.61 -12.60
CA ASP A 29 -18.87 38.51 -11.22
C ASP A 29 -17.89 37.64 -10.45
N VAL A 30 -16.90 38.31 -9.85
CA VAL A 30 -15.79 37.68 -9.15
C VAL A 30 -16.31 36.83 -7.99
N THR A 31 -17.50 37.16 -7.46
CA THR A 31 -18.17 36.39 -6.42
C THR A 31 -18.71 35.09 -6.98
N ALA A 32 -19.39 35.14 -8.13
CA ALA A 32 -19.87 33.95 -8.82
C ALA A 32 -18.72 33.06 -9.28
N LEU A 33 -17.64 33.64 -9.82
CA LEU A 33 -16.44 32.87 -10.21
C LEU A 33 -15.75 32.23 -9.00
N LYS A 34 -15.58 32.96 -7.89
CA LYS A 34 -15.01 32.39 -6.66
C LYS A 34 -15.88 31.27 -6.11
N SER A 35 -17.20 31.44 -6.11
CA SER A 35 -18.13 30.41 -5.66
C SER A 35 -18.10 29.16 -6.56
N GLY A 36 -18.01 29.34 -7.87
CA GLY A 36 -17.87 28.24 -8.84
C GLY A 36 -16.56 27.49 -8.64
N VAL A 37 -15.43 28.20 -8.59
CA VAL A 37 -14.10 27.59 -8.38
C VAL A 37 -14.00 26.90 -7.02
N LEU A 38 -14.57 27.48 -5.96
CA LEU A 38 -14.60 26.84 -4.64
C LEU A 38 -15.48 25.57 -4.64
N SER A 39 -16.61 25.60 -5.33
CA SER A 39 -17.49 24.43 -5.47
C SER A 39 -16.82 23.32 -6.27
N ASP A 40 -16.18 23.67 -7.39
CA ASP A 40 -15.42 22.73 -8.20
C ASP A 40 -14.24 22.16 -7.42
N LEU A 41 -13.48 22.98 -6.70
CA LEU A 41 -12.37 22.52 -5.87
C LEU A 41 -12.85 21.61 -4.74
N TYR A 42 -14.01 21.92 -4.14
CA TYR A 42 -14.60 21.10 -3.09
C TYR A 42 -15.06 19.74 -3.62
N LEU A 43 -15.79 19.72 -4.74
CA LEU A 43 -16.27 18.49 -5.37
C LEU A 43 -15.10 17.62 -5.87
N ASN A 44 -14.15 18.23 -6.58
CA ASN A 44 -12.94 17.53 -7.04
C ASN A 44 -12.09 17.04 -5.86
N GLY A 45 -12.02 17.80 -4.77
CA GLY A 45 -11.33 17.41 -3.54
C GLY A 45 -11.97 16.20 -2.87
N GLN A 46 -13.31 16.19 -2.76
CA GLN A 46 -14.04 15.04 -2.23
C GLN A 46 -13.86 13.79 -3.11
N GLU A 47 -13.92 13.96 -4.42
CA GLU A 47 -13.75 12.83 -5.34
C GLU A 47 -12.32 12.27 -5.29
N ALA A 48 -11.31 13.14 -5.27
CA ALA A 48 -9.92 12.72 -5.11
C ALA A 48 -9.70 12.01 -3.77
N LEU A 49 -10.27 12.50 -2.66
CA LEU A 49 -10.22 11.83 -1.36
C LEU A 49 -10.87 10.45 -1.41
N ARG A 50 -12.06 10.34 -2.03
CA ARG A 50 -12.78 9.07 -2.18
C ARG A 50 -11.95 8.03 -2.96
N GLN A 51 -11.34 8.44 -4.07
CA GLN A 51 -10.47 7.57 -4.87
C GLN A 51 -9.24 7.11 -4.08
N LYS A 52 -8.63 8.01 -3.31
CA LYS A 52 -7.50 7.67 -2.44
C LYS A 52 -7.89 6.70 -1.34
N ASP A 53 -9.04 6.90 -0.71
CA ASP A 53 -9.57 5.98 0.30
C ASP A 53 -9.85 4.58 -0.28
N GLU A 54 -10.37 4.50 -1.50
CA GLU A 54 -10.54 3.22 -2.21
C GLU A 54 -9.20 2.53 -2.46
N GLN A 55 -8.21 3.28 -2.95
CA GLN A 55 -6.86 2.76 -3.18
C GLN A 55 -6.20 2.28 -1.88
N VAL A 56 -6.34 3.04 -0.79
CA VAL A 56 -5.83 2.65 0.53
C VAL A 56 -6.50 1.36 1.01
N LYS A 57 -7.83 1.23 0.86
CA LYS A 57 -8.53 -0.01 1.22
C LYS A 57 -8.05 -1.20 0.42
N GLN A 58 -7.83 -1.04 -0.89
CA GLN A 58 -7.29 -2.09 -1.75
C GLN A 58 -5.88 -2.52 -1.29
N LEU A 59 -4.99 -1.56 -1.08
CA LEU A 59 -3.63 -1.84 -0.61
C LEU A 59 -3.60 -2.49 0.78
N GLN A 60 -4.46 -2.03 1.70
CA GLN A 60 -4.62 -2.66 3.01
C GLN A 60 -5.10 -4.11 2.88
N GLN A 61 -6.00 -4.40 1.95
CA GLN A 61 -6.48 -5.75 1.71
C GLN A 61 -5.38 -6.64 1.15
N GLU A 62 -4.61 -6.16 0.17
CA GLU A 62 -3.46 -6.90 -0.37
C GLU A 62 -2.41 -7.19 0.70
N LEU A 63 -2.08 -6.20 1.53
CA LEU A 63 -1.15 -6.37 2.64
C LEU A 63 -1.66 -7.39 3.66
N ARG A 64 -2.96 -7.38 3.98
CA ARG A 64 -3.55 -8.40 4.86
C ARG A 64 -3.43 -9.79 4.28
N VAL A 65 -3.69 -9.97 2.99
CA VAL A 65 -3.54 -11.27 2.31
C VAL A 65 -2.08 -11.73 2.36
N LYS A 66 -1.12 -10.84 2.07
CA LYS A 66 0.32 -11.16 2.14
C LYS A 66 0.79 -11.46 3.57
N ASN A 67 0.28 -10.73 4.56
CA ASN A 67 0.65 -10.92 5.97
C ASN A 67 -0.09 -12.06 6.66
N ALA A 68 -1.15 -12.62 6.05
CA ALA A 68 -1.92 -13.72 6.62
C ALA A 68 -1.05 -14.96 6.90
N LEU A 69 -0.03 -15.20 6.08
CA LEU A 69 0.94 -16.27 6.31
C LEU A 69 1.73 -16.03 7.62
N PHE A 70 2.27 -14.82 7.79
CA PHE A 70 3.08 -14.46 8.96
C PHE A 70 2.26 -14.38 10.25
N ALA A 71 0.98 -14.02 10.16
CA ALA A 71 0.10 -13.96 11.32
C ALA A 71 -0.01 -15.31 12.05
N ASN A 72 0.12 -16.43 11.33
CA ASN A 72 0.03 -17.78 11.88
C ASN A 72 1.40 -18.42 12.15
N ALA A 73 2.52 -17.75 11.83
CA ALA A 73 3.85 -18.35 11.90
C ALA A 73 4.24 -18.80 13.31
N ASN A 74 3.85 -18.03 14.33
CA ASN A 74 4.11 -18.39 15.73
C ASN A 74 3.34 -19.64 16.17
N ASP A 75 2.08 -19.77 15.73
CA ASP A 75 1.25 -20.94 16.04
C ASP A 75 1.81 -22.18 15.34
N VAL A 76 2.19 -22.06 14.07
CA VAL A 76 2.84 -23.13 13.30
C VAL A 76 4.14 -23.58 13.98
N PHE A 77 4.93 -22.64 14.50
CA PHE A 77 6.14 -22.95 15.26
C PHE A 77 5.85 -23.67 16.57
N ALA A 78 4.88 -23.20 17.35
CA ALA A 78 4.49 -23.83 18.60
C ALA A 78 3.95 -25.24 18.38
N GLU A 79 3.10 -25.44 17.36
CA GLU A 79 2.53 -26.73 16.96
C GLU A 79 3.62 -27.72 16.52
N LEU A 80 4.60 -27.26 15.72
CA LEU A 80 5.73 -28.10 15.30
C LEU A 80 6.64 -28.46 16.48
N ARG A 81 6.95 -27.49 17.35
CA ARG A 81 7.81 -27.73 18.52
C ARG A 81 7.15 -28.67 19.54
N ALA A 82 5.81 -28.64 19.66
CA ALA A 82 5.06 -29.54 20.51
C ALA A 82 5.12 -31.00 20.00
N GLN A 83 5.09 -31.20 18.68
CA GLN A 83 5.19 -32.52 18.05
C GLN A 83 6.64 -33.02 17.95
N HIS A 84 7.57 -32.10 17.69
CA HIS A 84 8.99 -32.37 17.46
C HIS A 84 9.84 -31.36 18.26
N PRO A 85 10.19 -31.68 19.52
CA PRO A 85 10.97 -30.78 20.38
C PRO A 85 12.36 -30.44 19.85
N THR A 86 12.87 -31.23 18.90
CA THR A 86 14.16 -31.03 18.21
C THR A 86 14.15 -29.85 17.24
N VAL A 87 12.99 -29.26 16.94
CA VAL A 87 12.85 -28.08 16.09
C VAL A 87 13.35 -26.82 16.82
N SER A 88 14.39 -26.21 16.26
CA SER A 88 15.01 -24.99 16.78
C SER A 88 14.37 -23.73 16.21
N SER A 89 14.04 -23.72 14.92
CA SER A 89 13.41 -22.59 14.24
C SER A 89 12.72 -23.02 12.97
N ILE A 90 11.80 -22.18 12.48
CA ILE A 90 11.15 -22.37 11.20
C ILE A 90 11.22 -21.11 10.37
N PHE A 91 11.19 -21.28 9.06
CA PHE A 91 11.07 -20.20 8.09
C PHE A 91 9.86 -20.48 7.21
N LEU A 92 8.94 -19.50 7.12
CA LEU A 92 7.81 -19.55 6.21
C LEU A 92 7.98 -18.53 5.11
N GLY A 93 7.76 -18.97 3.88
CA GLY A 93 7.77 -18.13 2.69
C GLY A 93 6.59 -18.45 1.77
N GLN A 94 6.31 -17.52 0.86
CA GLN A 94 5.37 -17.73 -0.22
C GLN A 94 6.05 -17.30 -1.52
N GLY A 95 6.06 -18.20 -2.49
CA GLY A 95 6.66 -18.00 -3.80
C GLY A 95 5.68 -18.27 -4.92
N ILE A 96 6.10 -17.96 -6.14
CA ILE A 96 5.42 -18.38 -7.36
C ILE A 96 6.35 -19.37 -8.03
N ASP A 97 5.84 -20.57 -8.29
CA ASP A 97 6.49 -21.49 -9.21
C ASP A 97 6.20 -21.01 -10.63
N LEU A 98 7.26 -20.78 -11.38
CA LEU A 98 7.25 -20.36 -12.78
C LEU A 98 7.66 -21.58 -13.64
N PRO A 99 6.77 -22.56 -13.83
CA PRO A 99 7.01 -23.61 -14.82
C PRO A 99 7.02 -22.99 -16.23
N THR A 100 7.54 -23.74 -17.20
CA THR A 100 7.45 -23.39 -18.63
C THR A 100 5.99 -23.24 -19.12
N ASP A 101 5.02 -23.74 -18.34
CA ASP A 101 3.58 -23.63 -18.57
C ASP A 101 3.04 -22.32 -17.94
N PRO A 102 2.19 -21.53 -18.63
CA PRO A 102 1.69 -20.22 -18.16
C PRO A 102 0.91 -20.22 -16.83
N ASN A 103 0.60 -21.38 -16.26
CA ASN A 103 -0.16 -21.47 -15.02
C ASN A 103 0.74 -21.23 -13.79
N GLN A 104 0.94 -19.96 -13.45
CA GLN A 104 1.63 -19.53 -12.23
C GLN A 104 0.94 -20.13 -11.00
N LYS A 105 1.62 -21.03 -10.29
CA LYS A 105 1.11 -21.61 -9.04
C LYS A 105 1.82 -20.98 -7.86
N GLN A 106 1.04 -20.39 -6.96
CA GLN A 106 1.55 -19.92 -5.69
C GLN A 106 1.91 -21.12 -4.81
N ILE A 107 3.16 -21.21 -4.38
CA ILE A 107 3.68 -22.26 -3.52
C ILE A 107 4.00 -21.68 -2.14
N LEU A 108 3.67 -22.43 -1.10
CA LEU A 108 4.12 -22.13 0.26
C LEU A 108 5.39 -22.89 0.58
N GLN A 109 6.40 -22.20 1.09
CA GLN A 109 7.65 -22.80 1.50
C GLN A 109 7.73 -22.84 3.03
N LEU A 110 8.09 -23.99 3.59
CA LEU A 110 8.40 -24.16 5.01
C LEU A 110 9.78 -24.79 5.13
N SER A 111 10.74 -24.06 5.71
CA SER A 111 12.02 -24.65 6.12
C SER A 111 12.02 -24.88 7.62
N VAL A 112 12.29 -26.12 8.04
CA VAL A 112 12.35 -26.52 9.44
C VAL A 112 13.79 -26.80 9.83
N ARG A 113 14.28 -26.06 10.81
CA ARG A 113 15.63 -26.23 11.33
C ARG A 113 15.59 -27.04 12.61
N THR A 114 16.40 -28.09 12.67
CA THR A 114 16.40 -29.08 13.74
C THR A 114 17.80 -29.28 14.32
N SER A 115 17.88 -29.65 15.59
CA SER A 115 19.15 -30.00 16.24
C SER A 115 19.66 -31.40 15.85
N GLU A 116 18.74 -32.29 15.48
CA GLU A 116 19.02 -33.67 15.08
C GLU A 116 18.33 -33.97 13.76
N PRO A 117 18.91 -34.82 12.89
CA PRO A 117 18.28 -35.19 11.63
C PRO A 117 16.94 -35.90 11.87
N LEU A 118 15.88 -35.38 11.26
CA LEU A 118 14.55 -35.99 11.29
C LEU A 118 14.53 -37.28 10.47
N SER A 119 13.82 -38.29 10.99
CA SER A 119 13.56 -39.52 10.23
C SER A 119 12.71 -39.23 8.99
N SER A 120 12.80 -40.06 7.96
CA SER A 120 11.96 -39.91 6.76
C SER A 120 10.47 -39.99 7.09
N GLU A 121 10.07 -40.75 8.11
CA GLU A 121 8.68 -40.83 8.56
C GLU A 121 8.21 -39.49 9.16
N ASP A 122 9.04 -38.85 9.99
CA ASP A 122 8.72 -37.56 10.58
C ASP A 122 8.64 -36.46 9.52
N GLN A 123 9.54 -36.47 8.53
CA GLN A 123 9.51 -35.52 7.41
C GLN A 123 8.18 -35.63 6.64
N ILE A 124 7.72 -36.85 6.35
CA ILE A 124 6.44 -37.08 5.67
C ILE A 124 5.26 -36.66 6.55
N ARG A 125 5.31 -36.91 7.87
CA ARG A 125 4.26 -36.49 8.80
C ARG A 125 4.14 -34.96 8.84
N ILE A 126 5.27 -34.25 8.93
CA ILE A 126 5.32 -32.79 8.93
C ILE A 126 4.81 -32.23 7.61
N GLU A 127 5.18 -32.82 6.47
CA GLU A 127 4.66 -32.42 5.15
C GLU A 127 3.15 -32.56 5.07
N ASN A 128 2.59 -33.71 5.45
CA ASN A 128 1.16 -33.95 5.41
C ASN A 128 0.39 -33.03 6.37
N TRP A 129 0.91 -32.84 7.57
CA TRP A 129 0.35 -31.89 8.54
C TRP A 129 0.35 -30.46 7.98
N PHE A 130 1.44 -30.02 7.35
CA PHE A 130 1.54 -28.67 6.80
C PHE A 130 0.57 -28.45 5.63
N LYS A 131 0.40 -29.43 4.74
CA LYS A 131 -0.62 -29.40 3.67
C LYS A 131 -2.02 -29.20 4.22
N VAL A 132 -2.38 -29.96 5.25
CA VAL A 132 -3.70 -29.86 5.90
C VAL A 132 -3.87 -28.52 6.61
N ARG A 133 -2.84 -28.05 7.34
CA ARG A 133 -2.87 -26.80 8.10
C ARG A 133 -2.99 -25.57 7.21
N MET A 134 -2.31 -25.59 6.06
CA MET A 134 -2.32 -24.50 5.08
C MET A 134 -3.42 -24.65 4.02
N LYS A 135 -4.14 -25.78 4.03
CA LYS A 135 -5.22 -26.12 3.09
C LYS A 135 -4.77 -26.03 1.62
N THR A 136 -3.53 -26.44 1.35
CA THR A 136 -2.96 -26.43 0.00
C THR A 136 -2.01 -27.60 -0.17
N ASP A 137 -2.04 -28.20 -1.36
CA ASP A 137 -1.10 -29.25 -1.76
C ASP A 137 0.20 -28.69 -2.33
N ALA A 138 0.20 -27.40 -2.72
CA ALA A 138 1.35 -26.71 -3.28
C ALA A 138 2.28 -26.21 -2.17
N VAL A 139 2.95 -27.14 -1.50
CA VAL A 139 3.93 -26.86 -0.45
C VAL A 139 5.31 -27.39 -0.81
N LEU A 140 6.34 -26.66 -0.40
CA LEU A 140 7.74 -27.05 -0.49
C LEU A 140 8.32 -27.08 0.92
N LEU A 141 8.80 -28.24 1.34
CA LEU A 141 9.45 -28.40 2.65
C LEU A 141 10.95 -28.61 2.48
N ASP A 142 11.72 -27.96 3.34
CA ASP A 142 13.16 -28.13 3.44
C ASP A 142 13.55 -28.38 4.90
N PHE A 143 14.36 -29.40 5.15
CA PHE A 143 14.79 -29.77 6.51
C PHE A 143 16.27 -29.52 6.67
N LEU A 144 16.61 -28.59 7.56
CA LEU A 144 17.98 -28.18 7.81
C LEU A 144 18.39 -28.68 9.19
N VAL A 145 19.56 -29.29 9.29
CA VAL A 145 20.18 -29.60 10.59
C VAL A 145 21.09 -28.44 10.97
N ASN A 146 21.05 -28.02 12.23
CA ASN A 146 22.02 -27.06 12.77
C ASN A 146 23.41 -27.68 12.74
N GLN A 147 24.14 -27.45 11.66
CA GLN A 147 25.59 -27.58 11.69
C GLN A 147 26.12 -26.27 12.27
N ASP A 148 26.68 -26.36 13.47
CA ASP A 148 27.33 -25.25 14.14
C ASP A 148 28.23 -24.48 13.18
N ILE A 149 28.04 -23.17 13.11
CA ILE A 149 28.92 -22.22 12.41
C ILE A 149 30.17 -22.04 13.28
N VAL A 150 30.90 -23.12 13.56
CA VAL A 150 32.23 -23.10 14.18
C VAL A 150 33.22 -23.28 13.04
N ASN A 151 33.45 -22.22 12.27
CA ASN A 151 34.65 -22.00 11.46
C ASN A 151 34.61 -20.63 10.78
N GLN A 152 34.56 -19.57 11.59
CA GLN A 152 34.87 -18.20 11.15
C GLN A 152 35.45 -17.40 12.33
N LYS A 153 36.55 -17.89 12.91
CA LYS A 153 37.36 -17.06 13.83
C LYS A 153 38.88 -17.25 13.73
N ASP A 154 39.38 -18.22 12.96
CA ASP A 154 40.82 -18.52 12.91
C ASP A 154 41.56 -18.02 11.66
N SER A 155 41.09 -16.95 11.00
CA SER A 155 41.80 -16.34 9.86
C SER A 155 42.18 -14.87 10.07
N SER A 156 42.20 -14.40 11.31
CA SER A 156 42.73 -13.08 11.67
C SER A 156 43.86 -13.19 12.68
N SER A 157 44.85 -14.03 12.39
CA SER A 157 46.21 -13.94 12.94
C SER A 157 47.13 -14.86 12.14
N ASN A 158 47.74 -14.32 11.10
CA ASN A 158 49.15 -14.52 10.72
C ASN A 158 49.52 -13.58 9.58
#